data_AF-A0A8B8ZPI3-F1
#
_entry.id   AF-A0A8B8ZPI3-F1
#
_cell.length_a   1.000
_cell.length_b   1.000
_cell.length_c   1.000
_cell.angle_alpha   90.00
_cell.angle_beta   90.00
_cell.angle_gamma   90.00
#
_symmetry.space_group_name_H-M   'P 1'
#
loop_
_entity.id
_entity.type
_entity.pdbx_description
1 polymer ?
#
loop_
_entity_poly.entity_id
_entity_poly.type
_entity_poly.pdbx_seq_one_letter_code
_entity_poly.pdbx_strand_id
1 'polypeptide(L)'
;MKATTLCSLLLLSSLLLLLLLPREAAAAVNCAVVAAKAAPCLSFATGKVPRPPAACCAGLQQLAHQAVTVADRRTTCHCLENGVKRFPGVQDRFLSKIPAACNIRVGFPVSRNTNCDRIK
;
A
#
# COMPACT_ATOMS: atom_id res chain seq x y z
N MET A 1 -7.14 -31.98 -43.57
CA MET A 1 -8.04 -30.81 -43.45
C MET A 1 -8.74 -30.71 -42.10
N LYS A 2 -9.15 -31.82 -41.45
CA LYS A 2 -9.81 -31.80 -40.12
C LYS A 2 -8.86 -31.52 -38.94
N ALA A 3 -7.60 -31.96 -39.01
CA ALA A 3 -6.61 -31.76 -37.94
C ALA A 3 -6.13 -30.30 -37.83
N THR A 4 -6.06 -29.60 -38.95
CA THR A 4 -5.62 -28.19 -39.03
C THR A 4 -6.64 -27.24 -38.40
N THR A 5 -7.94 -27.52 -38.58
CA THR A 5 -9.03 -26.77 -37.93
C THR A 5 -9.07 -27.03 -36.43
N LEU A 6 -8.90 -28.28 -35.98
CA LEU A 6 -8.83 -28.64 -34.56
C LEU A 6 -7.69 -27.93 -33.82
N CYS A 7 -6.51 -27.82 -34.42
CA CYS A 7 -5.36 -27.14 -33.82
C CYS A 7 -5.60 -25.63 -33.70
N SER A 8 -6.19 -25.02 -34.75
CA SER A 8 -6.56 -23.60 -34.74
C SER A 8 -7.62 -23.29 -33.66
N LEU A 9 -8.64 -24.15 -33.51
CA LEU A 9 -9.69 -24.03 -32.48
C LEU A 9 -9.12 -24.09 -31.05
N LEU A 10 -8.14 -24.97 -30.79
CA LEU A 10 -7.49 -25.09 -29.49
C LEU A 10 -6.64 -23.84 -29.15
N LEU A 11 -5.92 -23.30 -30.13
CA LEU A 11 -5.12 -22.08 -29.97
C LEU A 11 -6.00 -20.85 -29.70
N LEU A 12 -7.13 -20.73 -30.43
CA LEU A 12 -8.12 -19.68 -30.23
C LEU A 12 -8.78 -19.76 -28.84
N SER A 13 -9.11 -20.96 -28.37
CA SER A 13 -9.68 -21.18 -27.03
C SER A 13 -8.71 -20.82 -25.91
N SER A 14 -7.44 -21.22 -26.04
CA SER A 14 -6.35 -20.85 -25.13
C SER A 14 -6.17 -19.33 -25.03
N LEU A 15 -6.11 -18.66 -26.19
CA LEU A 15 -5.96 -17.20 -26.25
C LEU A 15 -7.17 -16.46 -25.65
N LEU A 16 -8.38 -16.99 -25.85
CA LEU A 16 -9.60 -16.46 -25.24
C LEU A 16 -9.56 -16.62 -23.71
N LEU A 17 -9.11 -17.76 -23.20
CA LEU A 17 -8.98 -18.00 -21.75
C LEU A 17 -7.96 -17.05 -21.09
N LEU A 18 -6.86 -16.73 -21.79
CA LEU A 18 -5.86 -15.74 -21.38
C LEU A 18 -6.41 -14.29 -21.35
N LEU A 19 -7.38 -13.96 -22.22
CA LEU A 19 -8.05 -12.66 -22.25
C LEU A 19 -9.15 -12.50 -21.18
N LEU A 20 -9.67 -13.62 -20.66
CA LEU A 20 -10.63 -13.65 -19.54
C LEU A 20 -9.96 -13.64 -18.16
N LEU A 21 -8.63 -13.76 -18.09
CA LEU A 21 -7.92 -13.48 -16.84
C LEU A 21 -8.24 -12.04 -16.43
N PRO A 22 -8.58 -11.78 -15.15
CA PRO A 22 -8.72 -10.42 -14.69
C PRO A 22 -7.41 -9.71 -14.99
N ARG A 23 -7.45 -8.78 -15.94
CA ARG A 23 -6.42 -7.75 -16.06
C ARG A 23 -6.47 -7.08 -14.70
N GLU A 24 -5.43 -7.21 -13.89
CA GLU A 24 -5.29 -6.48 -12.63
C GLU A 24 -5.49 -4.99 -12.98
N ALA A 25 -6.75 -4.54 -12.95
CA ALA A 25 -7.08 -3.15 -13.08
C ALA A 25 -6.36 -2.53 -11.90
N ALA A 26 -5.41 -1.63 -12.16
CA ALA A 26 -4.66 -0.95 -11.11
C ALA A 26 -5.68 -0.46 -10.07
N ALA A 27 -5.81 -1.21 -8.98
CA ALA A 27 -6.88 -0.98 -8.03
C ALA A 27 -6.51 0.33 -7.37
N ALA A 28 -7.29 1.38 -7.64
CA ALA A 28 -7.07 2.68 -7.06
C ALA A 28 -6.91 2.50 -5.54
N VAL A 29 -5.80 2.99 -5.00
CA VAL A 29 -5.48 2.83 -3.58
C VAL A 29 -6.66 3.29 -2.73
N ASN A 30 -7.25 2.36 -1.97
CA ASN A 30 -8.40 2.64 -1.13
C ASN A 30 -7.96 3.10 0.26
N CYS A 31 -8.25 4.35 0.63
CA CYS A 31 -7.86 4.90 1.93
C CYS A 31 -8.43 4.15 3.14
N ALA A 32 -9.58 3.48 3.01
CA ALA A 32 -10.12 2.65 4.09
C ALA A 32 -9.22 1.43 4.35
N VAL A 33 -8.69 0.83 3.28
CA VAL A 33 -7.71 -0.27 3.37
C VAL A 33 -6.40 0.23 3.96
N VAL A 34 -5.90 1.39 3.50
CA VAL A 34 -4.69 2.02 4.05
C VAL A 34 -4.84 2.27 5.55
N ALA A 35 -5.96 2.86 5.97
CA ALA A 35 -6.25 3.12 7.37
C ALA A 35 -6.32 1.84 8.19
N ALA A 36 -6.99 0.80 7.71
CA ALA A 36 -7.08 -0.49 8.39
C ALA A 36 -5.71 -1.14 8.60
N LYS A 37 -4.83 -1.09 7.58
CA LYS A 37 -3.46 -1.61 7.66
C LYS A 37 -2.57 -0.80 8.61
N ALA A 38 -2.80 0.51 8.73
CA ALA A 38 -2.03 1.39 9.60
C ALA A 38 -2.58 1.52 11.03
N ALA A 39 -3.85 1.14 11.28
CA ALA A 39 -4.49 1.28 12.59
C ALA A 39 -3.72 0.64 13.76
N PRO A 40 -3.07 -0.54 13.62
CA PRO A 40 -2.26 -1.12 14.69
C PRO A 40 -1.08 -0.25 15.12
N CYS A 41 -0.67 0.74 14.32
CA CYS A 41 0.44 1.63 14.62
C CYS A 41 0.08 2.72 15.66
N LEU A 42 -1.21 2.95 15.93
CA LEU A 42 -1.67 4.08 16.75
C LEU A 42 -1.12 4.03 18.18
N SER A 43 -0.98 2.85 18.79
CA SER A 43 -0.43 2.73 20.14
C SER A 43 1.03 3.21 20.20
N PHE A 44 1.83 2.93 19.18
CA PHE A 44 3.20 3.43 19.08
C PHE A 44 3.22 4.92 18.69
N ALA A 45 2.41 5.31 17.71
CA ALA A 45 2.34 6.69 17.22
C ALA A 45 1.89 7.70 18.30
N THR A 46 1.18 7.22 19.33
CA THR A 46 0.76 8.00 20.51
C THR A 46 1.69 7.83 21.72
N GLY A 47 2.75 7.04 21.60
CA GLY A 47 3.72 6.82 22.68
C GLY A 47 3.26 5.90 23.80
N LYS A 48 2.17 5.14 23.61
CA LYS A 48 1.64 4.19 24.60
C LYS A 48 2.46 2.92 24.71
N VAL A 49 3.18 2.55 23.64
CA VAL A 49 4.08 1.39 23.61
C VAL A 49 5.46 1.80 23.12
N PRO A 50 6.54 1.13 23.59
CA PRO A 50 7.91 1.53 23.26
C PRO A 50 8.36 1.12 21.86
N ARG A 51 7.64 0.21 21.18
CA ARG A 51 7.96 -0.30 19.83
C ARG A 51 6.69 -0.50 19.01
N PRO A 52 6.73 -0.38 17.67
CA PRO A 52 5.59 -0.69 16.81
C PRO A 52 5.14 -2.15 17.00
N PRO A 53 3.83 -2.43 17.12
CA PRO A 53 3.34 -3.80 17.10
C PRO A 53 3.70 -4.53 15.81
N ALA A 54 3.88 -5.85 15.85
CA ALA A 54 4.20 -6.64 14.65
C ALA A 54 3.17 -6.43 13.52
N ALA A 55 1.88 -6.35 13.87
CA ALA A 55 0.80 -6.07 12.94
C ALA A 55 0.91 -4.68 12.28
N CYS A 56 1.46 -3.68 12.98
CA CYS A 56 1.73 -2.36 12.39
C CYS A 56 2.78 -2.48 11.28
N CYS A 57 3.92 -3.11 11.56
CA CYS A 57 4.96 -3.25 10.57
C CYS A 57 4.52 -4.11 9.38
N ALA A 58 3.81 -5.22 9.62
CA ALA A 58 3.27 -6.06 8.55
C ALA A 58 2.30 -5.29 7.65
N GLY A 59 1.39 -4.50 8.23
CA GLY A 59 0.45 -3.68 7.47
C GLY A 59 1.14 -2.60 6.63
N LEU A 60 2.12 -1.89 7.21
CA LEU A 60 2.86 -0.85 6.47
C LEU A 60 3.77 -1.43 5.39
N GLN A 61 4.37 -2.60 5.61
CA GLN A 61 5.14 -3.30 4.58
C GLN A 61 4.24 -3.72 3.41
N GLN A 62 3.05 -4.27 3.69
CA GLN A 62 2.08 -4.58 2.64
C GLN A 62 1.71 -3.34 1.82
N LEU A 63 1.46 -2.20 2.46
CA LEU A 63 1.21 -0.94 1.76
C LEU A 63 2.41 -0.51 0.91
N ALA A 64 3.64 -0.64 1.42
CA ALA A 64 4.85 -0.32 0.67
C ALA A 64 5.03 -1.22 -0.56
N HIS A 65 4.67 -2.50 -0.48
CA HIS A 65 4.69 -3.43 -1.62
C HIS A 65 3.58 -3.13 -2.65
N GLN A 66 2.43 -2.62 -2.21
CA GLN A 66 1.32 -2.25 -3.09
C GLN A 66 1.54 -0.89 -3.78
N ALA A 67 2.24 0.04 -3.13
CA ALA A 67 2.49 1.39 -3.65
C ALA A 67 3.66 1.43 -4.65
N VAL A 68 3.52 0.72 -5.78
CA VAL A 68 4.58 0.55 -6.78
C VAL A 68 4.75 1.81 -7.65
N THR A 69 3.66 2.49 -8.01
CA THR A 69 3.72 3.70 -8.84
C THR A 69 3.84 4.97 -8.00
N VAL A 70 4.32 6.07 -8.60
CA VAL A 70 4.34 7.39 -7.96
C VAL A 70 2.95 7.80 -7.49
N ALA A 71 1.93 7.53 -8.33
CA ALA A 71 0.55 7.85 -8.04
C ALA A 71 0.04 7.08 -6.81
N ASP A 72 0.36 5.79 -6.71
CA ASP A 72 -0.03 4.97 -5.56
C ASP A 72 0.68 5.41 -4.28
N ARG A 73 1.97 5.76 -4.37
CA ARG A 73 2.73 6.29 -3.23
C ARG A 73 2.14 7.59 -2.71
N ARG A 74 1.83 8.53 -3.60
CA ARG A 74 1.19 9.80 -3.26
C ARG A 74 -0.18 9.59 -2.64
N THR A 75 -1.01 8.74 -3.25
CA THR A 75 -2.34 8.42 -2.74
C THR A 75 -2.25 7.78 -1.36
N THR A 76 -1.39 6.78 -1.17
CA THR A 76 -1.13 6.14 0.12
C THR A 76 -0.67 7.16 1.17
N CYS A 77 0.25 8.05 0.80
CA CYS A 77 0.72 9.13 1.67
C CYS A 77 -0.43 10.03 2.13
N HIS A 78 -1.27 10.52 1.21
CA HIS A 78 -2.41 11.36 1.57
C HIS A 78 -3.44 10.62 2.45
N CYS A 79 -3.69 9.33 2.18
CA CYS A 79 -4.56 8.52 3.04
C CYS A 79 -3.99 8.44 4.47
N LEU A 80 -2.69 8.17 4.62
CA LEU A 80 -2.01 8.09 5.92
C LEU A 80 -2.00 9.46 6.62
N GLU A 81 -1.65 10.52 5.91
CA GLU A 81 -1.60 11.90 6.42
C GLU A 81 -2.97 12.34 6.96
N ASN A 82 -4.03 12.13 6.18
CA ASN A 82 -5.40 12.43 6.59
C ASN A 82 -5.87 11.53 7.73
N GLY A 83 -5.44 10.26 7.73
CA GLY A 83 -5.71 9.31 8.80
C GLY A 83 -5.15 9.78 10.13
N VAL A 84 -3.84 10.07 10.20
CA VAL A 84 -3.17 10.46 11.46
C VAL A 84 -3.68 11.79 12.01
N LYS A 85 -4.13 12.72 11.15
CA LYS A 85 -4.73 14.00 11.58
C LYS A 85 -6.01 13.81 12.39
N ARG A 86 -6.74 12.70 12.20
CA ARG A 86 -7.99 12.38 12.91
C ARG A 86 -7.77 11.80 14.31
N PHE A 87 -6.54 11.43 14.68
CA PHE A 87 -6.25 10.80 15.96
C PHE A 87 -5.53 11.77 16.91
N PRO A 88 -6.22 12.26 17.96
CA PRO A 88 -5.59 13.05 19.00
C PRO A 88 -4.42 12.30 19.66
N GLY A 89 -3.36 13.03 19.99
CA GLY A 89 -2.19 12.47 20.68
C GLY A 89 -1.16 11.77 19.80
N VAL A 90 -1.38 11.65 18.48
CA VAL A 90 -0.33 11.21 17.55
C VAL A 90 0.77 12.27 17.47
N GLN A 91 2.03 11.84 17.54
CA GLN A 91 3.20 12.73 17.61
C GLN A 91 4.26 12.39 16.56
N ASP A 92 4.79 13.40 15.90
CA ASP A 92 5.77 13.24 14.81
C ASP A 92 7.06 12.55 15.26
N ARG A 93 7.46 12.73 16.53
CA ARG A 93 8.63 12.04 17.11
C ARG A 93 8.51 10.51 17.13
N PHE A 94 7.29 9.98 17.08
CA PHE A 94 7.04 8.54 16.96
C PHE A 94 6.84 8.14 15.49
N LEU A 95 6.06 8.92 14.72
CA LEU A 95 5.84 8.65 13.29
C LEU A 95 7.16 8.55 12.51
N SER A 96 8.08 9.47 12.73
CA SER A 96 9.41 9.50 12.10
C SER A 96 10.27 8.26 12.39
N LYS A 97 10.00 7.53 13.48
CA LYS A 97 10.73 6.31 13.86
C LYS A 97 10.14 5.04 13.24
N ILE A 98 8.89 5.08 12.78
CA ILE A 98 8.20 3.90 12.24
C ILE A 98 8.94 3.28 11.05
N PRO A 99 9.41 4.05 10.04
CA PRO A 99 10.10 3.47 8.89
C PRO A 99 11.31 2.63 9.28
N ALA A 100 12.21 3.19 10.11
CA ALA A 100 13.39 2.50 10.58
C ALA A 100 13.03 1.29 11.47
N ALA A 101 12.08 1.45 12.39
CA ALA A 101 11.66 0.37 13.29
C ALA A 101 10.97 -0.80 12.57
N CYS A 102 10.32 -0.55 11.43
CA CYS A 102 9.66 -1.56 10.61
C CYS A 102 10.48 -2.00 9.38
N ASN A 103 11.74 -1.54 9.26
CA ASN A 103 12.61 -1.80 8.11
C ASN A 103 12.01 -1.39 6.75
N ILE A 104 11.28 -0.28 6.72
CA ILE A 104 10.66 0.29 5.51
C ILE A 104 11.50 1.47 5.04
N ARG A 105 11.91 1.46 3.77
CA ARG A 105 12.63 2.57 3.15
C ARG A 105 11.65 3.58 2.58
N VAL A 106 11.49 4.69 3.29
CA VAL A 106 10.64 5.81 2.89
C VAL A 106 11.57 6.98 2.62
N GLY A 107 11.81 7.31 1.35
CA GLY A 107 12.80 8.32 0.92
C GLY A 107 12.43 9.77 1.26
N PHE A 108 11.60 9.98 2.27
CA PHE A 108 11.10 11.27 2.73
C PHE A 108 10.75 11.21 4.22
N PRO A 109 10.73 12.35 4.94
CA PRO A 109 10.34 12.39 6.34
C PRO A 109 8.87 12.03 6.54
N VAL A 110 8.57 11.16 7.50
CA VAL A 110 7.19 10.80 7.86
C VAL A 110 6.73 11.62 9.06
N SER A 111 5.68 12.42 8.86
CA SER A 111 5.04 13.27 9.86
C SER A 111 3.55 13.45 9.55
N ARG A 112 2.83 14.15 10.44
CA ARG A 112 1.44 14.59 10.24
C ARG A 112 1.27 15.60 9.11
N ASN A 113 2.37 16.19 8.63
CA ASN A 113 2.38 17.24 7.60
C ASN A 113 3.35 16.91 6.45
N THR A 114 3.59 15.61 6.20
CA THR A 114 4.39 15.17 5.06
C THR A 114 3.82 15.74 3.77
N ASN A 115 4.64 16.47 3.00
CA ASN A 115 4.23 16.94 1.68
C ASN A 115 4.24 15.77 0.68
N CYS A 116 3.07 15.13 0.50
CA CYS A 116 2.92 13.97 -0.38
C CYS A 116 3.18 14.28 -1.86
N ASP A 117 2.98 15.53 -2.32
CA ASP A 117 3.19 15.91 -3.73
C ASP A 117 4.66 15.85 -4.15
N ARG A 118 5.59 15.93 -3.18
CA ARG A 118 7.04 15.83 -3.43
C ARG A 118 7.54 14.39 -3.61
N ILE A 119 6.68 13.39 -3.41
CA ILE A 119 7.04 11.98 -3.61
C ILE A 119 7.22 11.73 -5.12
N LYS A 120 8.33 11.06 -5.45
CA LYS A 120 8.70 10.64 -6.80
C LYS A 120 8.68 9.12 -6.93
#